data_AF-A0A4R9LS00-F1
#
_entry.id   AF-A0A4R9LS00-F1
#
_cell.length_a   1.000
_cell.length_b   1.000
_cell.length_c   1.000
_cell.angle_alpha   90.00
_cell.angle_beta   90.00
_cell.angle_gamma   90.00
#
_symmetry.space_group_name_H-M   'P 1'
#
loop_
_entity.id
_entity.type
_entity.pdbx_description
1 polymer ?
#
loop_
_entity_poly.entity_id
_entity_poly.type
_entity_poly.pdbx_seq_one_letter_code
_entity_poly.pdbx_strand_id
1 'polypeptide(L)'
;MNSKKPIFIFTIIAILFYNSCFGEKEKAWVERFAKGYGESICQVTALNKAGYGQDSDKMVLALSEKIENRIKFQATIDTGITYKEYGKKVLNNYISQNCKAETYIDGEDFIFLSTNI
;
A
#
# COMPACT_ATOMS: atom_id res chain seq x y z
N MET A 1 43.42 -2.28 -33.04
CA MET A 1 42.38 -3.15 -32.42
C MET A 1 41.86 -2.48 -31.17
N ASN A 2 40.78 -1.70 -31.30
CA ASN A 2 40.08 -1.06 -30.17
C ASN A 2 38.63 -1.52 -30.22
N SER A 3 38.27 -2.51 -29.40
CA SER A 3 36.87 -2.91 -29.22
C SER A 3 36.64 -3.21 -27.74
N LYS A 4 36.33 -2.16 -26.98
CA LYS A 4 35.75 -2.24 -25.64
C LYS A 4 34.60 -1.24 -25.50
N LYS A 5 33.67 -1.22 -26.45
CA LYS A 5 32.39 -0.49 -26.33
C LYS A 5 31.28 -1.21 -27.10
N PRO A 6 30.75 -2.34 -26.56
CA PRO A 6 29.31 -2.53 -26.70
C PRO A 6 28.59 -2.95 -25.41
N ILE A 7 29.31 -3.26 -24.33
CA ILE A 7 28.70 -3.86 -23.12
C ILE A 7 27.94 -2.82 -22.27
N PHE A 8 28.31 -1.54 -22.34
CA PHE A 8 27.71 -0.50 -21.48
C PHE A 8 26.33 0.01 -21.94
N ILE A 9 25.94 -0.23 -23.20
CA ILE A 9 24.67 0.28 -23.75
C ILE A 9 23.52 -0.71 -23.51
N PHE A 10 23.79 -2.02 -23.45
CA PHE A 10 22.76 -3.04 -23.20
C PHE A 10 22.18 -2.99 -21.77
N THR A 11 23.00 -2.64 -20.77
CA THR A 11 22.55 -2.58 -19.37
C THR A 11 21.64 -1.37 -19.10
N ILE A 12 21.85 -0.26 -19.81
CA ILE A 12 21.01 0.95 -19.68
C ILE A 12 19.63 0.72 -20.31
N ILE A 13 19.57 -0.03 -21.40
CA ILE A 13 18.31 -0.34 -22.09
C ILE A 13 17.45 -1.31 -21.25
N ALA A 14 18.05 -2.29 -20.54
CA ALA A 14 17.30 -3.17 -19.64
C ALA A 14 16.67 -2.43 -18.44
N ILE A 15 17.33 -1.39 -17.92
CA ILE A 15 16.81 -0.54 -16.82
C ILE A 15 15.66 0.37 -17.32
N LEU A 16 15.65 0.73 -18.60
CA LEU A 16 14.56 1.52 -19.22
C LEU A 16 13.33 0.66 -19.58
N PHE A 17 13.51 -0.64 -19.89
CA PHE A 17 12.39 -1.57 -20.12
C PHE A 17 11.73 -2.10 -18.83
N TYR A 18 12.40 -2.04 -17.68
CA TYR A 18 11.73 -2.25 -16.38
C TYR A 18 10.81 -1.09 -15.95
N ASN A 19 10.86 0.05 -16.65
CA ASN A 19 10.14 1.28 -16.31
C ASN A 19 8.88 1.56 -17.15
N SER A 20 8.37 0.61 -17.94
CA SER A 20 7.32 0.95 -18.92
C SER A 20 6.18 -0.05 -19.15
N CYS A 21 5.93 -0.97 -18.22
CA CYS A 21 4.59 -1.54 -18.07
C CYS A 21 4.33 -1.90 -16.61
N PHE A 22 3.59 -1.02 -15.92
CA PHE A 22 2.77 -1.42 -14.79
C PHE A 22 1.78 -2.47 -15.31
N GLY A 23 2.15 -3.75 -15.20
CA GLY A 23 1.41 -4.86 -15.80
C GLY A 23 0.10 -5.15 -15.08
N GLU A 24 -0.79 -5.90 -15.74
CA GLU A 24 -2.11 -6.26 -15.18
C GLU A 24 -2.00 -7.10 -13.90
N LYS A 25 -0.95 -7.94 -13.81
CA LYS A 25 -0.75 -8.81 -12.63
C LYS A 25 -0.35 -7.98 -11.42
N GLU A 26 0.63 -7.11 -11.57
CA GLU A 26 1.13 -6.26 -10.50
C GLU A 26 0.06 -5.25 -10.07
N LYS A 27 -0.73 -4.74 -11.02
CA LYS A 27 -1.94 -3.96 -10.73
C LYS A 27 -2.92 -4.71 -9.84
N ALA A 28 -3.21 -5.97 -10.16
CA ALA A 28 -4.11 -6.80 -9.37
C ALA A 28 -3.58 -7.06 -7.95
N TRP A 29 -2.26 -7.25 -7.80
CA TRP A 29 -1.62 -7.37 -6.47
C TRP A 29 -1.75 -6.09 -5.66
N VAL A 30 -1.43 -4.93 -6.24
CA VAL A 30 -1.60 -3.63 -5.58
C VAL A 30 -3.05 -3.43 -5.16
N GLU A 31 -4.02 -3.73 -6.02
CA GLU A 31 -5.44 -3.61 -5.66
C GLU A 31 -5.82 -4.53 -4.50
N ARG A 32 -5.38 -5.78 -4.54
CA ARG A 32 -5.69 -6.76 -3.52
C ARG A 32 -5.19 -6.32 -2.15
N PHE A 33 -3.94 -5.90 -2.06
CA PHE A 33 -3.35 -5.50 -0.78
C PHE A 33 -3.81 -4.13 -0.31
N ALA A 34 -4.05 -3.19 -1.23
CA ALA A 34 -4.68 -1.91 -0.88
C ALA A 34 -6.09 -2.11 -0.29
N LYS A 35 -6.89 -3.00 -0.88
CA LYS A 35 -8.24 -3.32 -0.37
C LYS A 35 -8.18 -4.03 0.98
N GLY A 36 -7.34 -5.06 1.12
CA GLY A 36 -7.18 -5.76 2.41
C GLY A 36 -6.70 -4.83 3.53
N TYR A 37 -5.81 -3.89 3.22
CA TYR A 37 -5.43 -2.86 4.18
C TYR A 37 -6.60 -1.91 4.50
N GLY A 38 -7.35 -1.45 3.49
CA GLY A 38 -8.57 -0.66 3.69
C GLY A 38 -9.63 -1.35 4.55
N GLU A 39 -9.82 -2.66 4.37
CA GLU A 39 -10.74 -3.50 5.15
C GLU A 39 -10.38 -3.50 6.64
N SER A 40 -9.12 -3.79 6.95
CA SER A 40 -8.64 -3.79 8.33
C SER A 40 -8.73 -2.41 9.00
N ILE A 41 -8.54 -1.32 8.25
CA ILE A 41 -8.78 0.05 8.73
C ILE A 41 -10.27 0.27 9.07
N CYS A 42 -11.20 -0.15 8.18
CA CYS A 42 -12.63 -0.02 8.44
C CYS A 42 -13.05 -0.85 9.66
N GLN A 43 -12.48 -2.04 9.84
CA GLN A 43 -12.76 -2.92 10.99
C GLN A 43 -12.31 -2.30 12.31
N VAL A 44 -11.07 -1.82 12.40
CA VAL A 44 -10.56 -1.13 13.59
C VAL A 44 -11.41 0.12 13.89
N THR A 45 -11.77 0.87 12.85
CA THR A 45 -12.65 2.05 12.99
C THR A 45 -14.03 1.66 13.55
N ALA A 46 -14.63 0.56 13.07
CA ALA A 46 -15.91 0.07 13.56
C ALA A 46 -15.83 -0.39 15.02
N LEU A 47 -14.76 -1.10 15.41
CA LEU A 47 -14.55 -1.53 16.79
C LEU A 47 -14.34 -0.34 17.73
N ASN A 48 -13.58 0.67 17.31
CA ASN A 48 -13.36 1.88 18.10
C ASN A 48 -14.68 2.63 18.34
N LYS A 49 -15.51 2.78 17.30
CA LYS A 49 -16.86 3.37 17.41
C LYS A 49 -17.79 2.56 18.31
N ALA A 50 -17.62 1.24 18.36
CA ALA A 50 -18.37 0.37 19.26
C ALA A 50 -17.85 0.39 20.71
N GLY A 51 -16.83 1.20 21.03
CA GLY A 51 -16.32 1.39 22.39
C GLY A 51 -15.38 0.28 22.86
N TYR A 52 -14.82 -0.51 21.94
CA TYR A 52 -13.79 -1.50 22.31
C TYR A 52 -12.48 -0.79 22.64
N GLY A 53 -11.99 -1.00 23.87
CA GLY A 53 -10.67 -0.54 24.30
C GLY A 53 -9.54 -1.20 23.51
N GLN A 54 -8.39 -0.52 23.46
CA GLN A 54 -7.20 -1.02 22.73
C GLN A 54 -6.66 -2.35 23.25
N ASP A 55 -6.91 -2.64 24.53
CA ASP A 55 -6.51 -3.85 25.24
C ASP A 55 -7.52 -5.00 25.09
N SER A 56 -8.70 -4.76 24.51
CA SER A 56 -9.68 -5.82 24.29
C SER A 56 -9.20 -6.81 23.22
N ASP A 57 -9.45 -8.11 23.43
CA ASP A 57 -9.04 -9.18 22.49
C ASP A 57 -9.47 -8.88 21.04
N LYS A 58 -10.69 -8.36 20.86
CA LYS A 58 -11.20 -8.01 19.53
C LYS A 58 -10.40 -6.89 18.86
N MET A 59 -10.04 -5.86 19.63
CA MET A 59 -9.25 -4.75 19.11
C MET A 59 -7.80 -5.19 18.85
N VAL A 60 -7.20 -5.97 19.75
CA VAL A 60 -5.85 -6.52 19.57
C VAL A 60 -5.75 -7.37 18.31
N LEU A 61 -6.74 -8.24 18.06
CA LEU A 61 -6.80 -9.04 16.83
C LEU A 61 -6.94 -8.16 15.58
N ALA A 62 -7.84 -7.19 15.60
CA ALA A 62 -8.05 -6.28 14.47
C ALA A 62 -6.82 -5.39 14.17
N LEU A 63 -6.14 -4.91 15.20
CA LEU A 63 -4.89 -4.15 15.05
C LEU A 63 -3.77 -5.05 14.50
N SER A 64 -3.68 -6.31 14.93
CA SER A 64 -2.69 -7.25 14.41
C SER A 64 -2.91 -7.53 12.92
N GLU A 65 -4.15 -7.76 12.50
CA GLU A 65 -4.53 -7.93 11.10
C GLU A 65 -4.25 -6.67 10.27
N LYS A 66 -4.54 -5.49 10.82
CA LYS A 66 -4.21 -4.20 10.19
C LYS A 66 -2.71 -4.05 9.94
N ILE A 67 -1.87 -4.39 10.92
CA ILE A 67 -0.40 -4.33 10.78
C ILE A 67 0.06 -5.29 9.68
N GLU A 68 -0.43 -6.53 9.66
CA GLU A 68 -0.06 -7.51 8.63
C GLU A 68 -0.42 -7.02 7.22
N ASN A 69 -1.63 -6.49 7.05
CA ASN A 69 -2.08 -5.96 5.76
C ASN A 69 -1.32 -4.69 5.34
N ARG A 70 -0.96 -3.82 6.29
CA ARG A 70 -0.08 -2.67 6.05
C ARG A 70 1.27 -3.10 5.49
N ILE A 71 1.91 -4.11 6.10
CA ILE A 71 3.21 -4.63 5.65
C ILE A 71 3.11 -5.20 4.24
N LYS A 72 2.08 -6.02 3.96
CA LYS A 72 1.84 -6.57 2.61
C LYS A 72 1.65 -5.47 1.57
N PHE A 73 0.89 -4.43 1.92
CA PHE A 73 0.65 -3.31 1.04
C PHE A 73 1.93 -2.49 0.79
N GLN A 74 2.68 -2.14 1.84
CA GLN A 74 3.97 -1.44 1.74
C GLN A 74 4.97 -2.19 0.86
N ALA A 75 5.17 -3.49 1.13
CA ALA A 75 6.05 -4.34 0.33
C ALA A 75 5.69 -4.36 -1.16
N THR A 76 4.39 -4.21 -1.48
CA THR A 76 3.92 -4.19 -2.88
C THR A 76 4.16 -2.84 -3.54
N ILE A 77 3.95 -1.73 -2.83
CA ILE A 77 4.10 -0.38 -3.41
C ILE A 77 5.55 0.13 -3.45
N ASP A 78 6.45 -0.44 -2.64
CA ASP A 78 7.87 -0.09 -2.65
C ASP A 78 8.61 -0.60 -3.90
N THR A 79 7.93 -1.37 -4.76
CA THR A 79 8.44 -1.86 -6.05
C THR A 79 8.57 -0.75 -7.11
N GLY A 80 7.97 0.43 -6.90
CA GLY A 80 8.15 1.60 -7.78
C GLY A 80 7.12 2.71 -7.58
N ILE A 81 7.43 3.91 -8.09
CA ILE A 81 6.61 5.12 -7.87
C ILE A 81 5.18 4.95 -8.40
N THR A 82 4.99 4.36 -9.59
CA THR A 82 3.67 4.14 -10.19
C THR A 82 2.78 3.21 -9.34
N TYR A 83 3.37 2.17 -8.71
CA TYR A 83 2.67 1.26 -7.80
C TYR A 83 2.17 2.00 -6.55
N LYS A 84 2.99 2.92 -6.03
CA LYS A 84 2.69 3.74 -4.87
C LYS A 84 1.51 4.68 -5.09
N GLU A 85 1.52 5.45 -6.18
CA GLU A 85 0.41 6.37 -6.48
C GLU A 85 -0.90 5.62 -6.74
N TYR A 86 -0.83 4.54 -7.54
CA TYR A 86 -1.99 3.71 -7.81
C TYR A 86 -2.56 3.06 -6.55
N GLY A 87 -1.71 2.43 -5.74
CA GLY A 87 -2.10 1.78 -4.49
C GLY A 87 -2.75 2.75 -3.51
N LYS A 88 -2.16 3.94 -3.33
CA LYS A 88 -2.74 5.01 -2.50
C LYS A 88 -4.14 5.39 -2.98
N LYS A 89 -4.33 5.56 -4.28
CA LYS A 89 -5.65 5.87 -4.86
C LYS A 89 -6.68 4.77 -4.58
N VAL A 90 -6.30 3.50 -4.76
CA VAL A 90 -7.20 2.37 -4.48
C VAL A 90 -7.57 2.31 -3.00
N LEU A 91 -6.59 2.45 -2.10
CA LEU A 91 -6.81 2.47 -0.65
C LEU A 91 -7.77 3.59 -0.25
N ASN A 92 -7.50 4.82 -0.67
CA ASN A 92 -8.30 5.99 -0.32
C ASN A 92 -9.74 5.87 -0.84
N ASN A 93 -9.91 5.37 -2.07
CA ASN A 93 -11.23 5.11 -2.63
C ASN A 93 -11.98 4.06 -1.81
N TYR A 94 -11.29 2.97 -1.43
CA TYR A 94 -11.90 1.91 -0.62
C TYR A 94 -12.36 2.45 0.74
N ILE A 95 -11.49 3.16 1.46
CA ILE A 95 -11.81 3.76 2.77
C ILE A 95 -12.98 4.73 2.64
N SER A 96 -12.96 5.61 1.63
CA SER A 96 -14.02 6.61 1.42
C SER A 96 -15.38 5.96 1.12
N GLN A 97 -15.40 4.83 0.42
CA GLN A 97 -16.62 4.10 0.06
C GLN A 97 -17.15 3.24 1.21
N ASN A 98 -16.27 2.65 2.02
CA ASN A 98 -16.63 1.60 2.97
C ASN A 98 -16.54 2.05 4.43
N CYS A 99 -15.61 2.93 4.77
CA CYS A 99 -15.46 3.49 6.11
C CYS A 99 -16.26 4.80 6.20
N LYS A 100 -17.52 4.75 6.67
CA LYS A 100 -18.35 5.95 6.87
C LYS A 100 -17.85 6.78 8.08
N ALA A 101 -16.92 7.71 7.83
CA ALA A 101 -16.40 8.80 8.71
C ALA A 101 -15.53 8.41 9.94
N GLU A 102 -14.60 9.32 10.28
CA GLU A 102 -13.54 9.26 11.31
C GLU A 102 -12.75 7.95 11.34
N THR A 103 -11.85 7.84 10.37
CA THR A 103 -10.86 6.77 10.32
C THR A 103 -10.01 6.81 11.59
N TYR A 104 -10.03 5.72 12.36
CA TYR A 104 -9.04 5.54 13.41
C TYR A 104 -7.70 5.30 12.72
N ILE A 105 -6.88 6.35 12.69
CA ILE A 105 -5.54 6.39 12.14
C ILE A 105 -4.63 6.50 13.36
N ASP A 106 -3.88 5.43 13.67
CA ASP A 106 -2.89 5.52 14.75
C ASP A 106 -1.68 6.36 14.30
N GLY A 107 -0.78 6.69 15.23
CA GLY A 107 0.39 7.54 14.94
C GLY A 107 1.33 7.00 13.86
N GLU A 108 1.33 5.69 13.59
CA GLU A 108 2.12 5.06 12.51
C GLU A 108 1.42 5.11 11.13
N ASP A 109 0.10 5.29 11.11
CA ASP A 109 -0.66 5.51 9.87
C ASP A 109 -0.49 6.95 9.34
N PHE A 110 0.00 7.88 10.16
CA PHE A 110 0.30 9.26 9.75
C PHE A 110 1.37 9.36 8.65
N ILE A 111 2.14 8.29 8.45
CA ILE A 111 3.12 8.16 7.36
C ILE A 111 2.40 7.96 5.99
N PHE A 112 1.11 7.63 5.98
CA PHE A 112 0.37 7.29 4.75
C PHE A 112 -0.25 8.47 3.98
N LEU A 113 -0.33 9.67 4.56
CA LEU A 113 -0.92 10.86 3.89
C LEU A 113 0.05 12.04 3.70
N SER A 114 1.22 12.04 4.36
CA SER A 114 2.15 13.18 4.34
C SER A 114 3.10 13.25 3.13
N THR A 115 2.82 12.50 2.06
CA THR A 115 3.41 12.77 0.73
C THR A 115 2.29 13.09 -0.25
N ASN A 116 1.61 14.22 0.03
CA ASN A 116 1.13 15.24 -0.90
C ASN A 116 0.27 16.29 -0.14
N ILE A 117 0.91 17.07 0.74
CA ILE A 117 0.61 18.50 0.90
C ILE A 117 1.92 19.22 0.59
#